data_AF-A0A3D1PF39-F1
#
_entry.id   AF-A0A3D1PF39-F1
#
_cell.length_a   1.000
_cell.length_b   1.000
_cell.length_c   1.000
_cell.angle_alpha   90.00
_cell.angle_beta   90.00
_cell.angle_gamma   90.00
#
_symmetry.space_group_name_H-M   'P 1'
#
loop_
_entity.id
_entity.type
_entity.pdbx_description
1 polymer ?
#
loop_
_entity_poly.entity_id
_entity_poly.type
_entity_poly.pdbx_seq_one_letter_code
_entity_poly.pdbx_strand_id
1 'polypeptide(L)'
;MVAQQNTAAIAYDKNFDRIAQKIDELNAQEVEIALKKGVLYSQRRRSMSRDGFKIWLTQNGFTGAIAAKYINLAKTFVNFSLECIGKIALSTLFALCQPKYKKLVCKLRGFAWTEAKIQAAMQQERETQKAETEQQPAAPKTGLIGVPSSGRAFQFPLLHDDEAIAKLLQILENRNITPVQLLIEAIALLFEKIPDVSAAKWRQLVRAG
;
A
#
# COMPACT_ATOMS: atom_id res chain seq x y z
N MET A 1 -42.42 38.85 -20.95
CA MET A 1 -41.62 39.73 -20.07
C MET A 1 -40.88 38.87 -19.06
N VAL A 2 -39.56 38.95 -19.14
CA VAL A 2 -38.44 38.48 -18.31
C VAL A 2 -38.78 37.72 -17.01
N ALA A 3 -38.30 36.46 -16.95
CA ALA A 3 -38.16 35.68 -15.73
C ALA A 3 -37.15 36.36 -14.79
N GLN A 4 -37.61 36.76 -13.59
CA GLN A 4 -36.75 37.26 -12.53
C GLN A 4 -35.86 36.12 -12.01
N GLN A 5 -34.56 36.24 -12.30
CA GLN A 5 -33.51 35.44 -11.70
C GLN A 5 -33.43 35.79 -10.20
N ASN A 6 -33.93 34.92 -9.33
CA ASN A 6 -33.60 34.94 -7.91
C ASN A 6 -32.17 34.41 -7.72
N THR A 7 -31.17 35.25 -7.94
CA THR A 7 -29.84 35.05 -7.37
C THR A 7 -29.93 35.32 -5.87
N ALA A 8 -30.25 34.27 -5.11
CA ALA A 8 -29.95 34.24 -3.69
C ALA A 8 -28.43 34.38 -3.54
N ALA A 9 -27.99 35.60 -3.21
CA ALA A 9 -26.65 35.83 -2.71
C ALA A 9 -26.51 34.97 -1.46
N ILE A 10 -25.78 33.86 -1.58
CA ILE A 10 -25.38 33.03 -0.44
C ILE A 10 -24.56 33.96 0.45
N ALA A 11 -25.15 34.39 1.56
CA ALA A 11 -24.47 35.18 2.56
C ALA A 11 -23.21 34.41 2.97
N TYR A 12 -22.05 34.94 2.59
CA TYR A 12 -20.75 34.38 2.91
C TYR A 12 -20.56 34.47 4.43
N ASP A 13 -20.76 33.35 5.13
CA ASP A 13 -20.79 33.30 6.58
C ASP A 13 -19.37 33.38 7.15
N LYS A 14 -19.04 34.51 7.79
CA LYS A 14 -17.75 34.75 8.46
C LYS A 14 -17.44 33.69 9.53
N ASN A 15 -18.44 32.95 10.02
CA ASN A 15 -18.22 31.85 10.96
C ASN A 15 -17.59 30.63 10.30
N PHE A 16 -17.86 30.38 9.02
CA PHE A 16 -17.27 29.26 8.28
C PHE A 16 -15.75 29.43 8.13
N ASP A 17 -15.30 30.65 7.81
CA ASP A 17 -13.87 30.99 7.72
C ASP A 17 -13.15 30.80 9.06
N ARG A 18 -13.80 31.14 10.18
CA ARG A 18 -13.23 30.96 11.53
C ARG A 18 -13.07 29.48 11.89
N ILE A 19 -14.03 28.64 11.52
CA ILE A 19 -13.97 27.19 11.75
C ILE A 19 -12.85 26.58 10.91
N ALA A 20 -12.75 26.95 9.64
CA ALA A 20 -11.69 26.48 8.75
C ALA A 20 -10.29 26.87 9.26
N GLN A 21 -10.11 28.13 9.68
CA GLN A 21 -8.86 28.59 10.30
C GLN A 21 -8.52 27.79 11.56
N LYS A 22 -9.52 27.48 12.39
CA LYS A 22 -9.28 26.71 13.62
C LYS A 22 -8.87 25.27 13.33
N ILE A 23 -9.42 24.66 12.30
CA ILE A 23 -9.03 23.32 11.83
C ILE A 23 -7.58 23.34 11.33
N ASP A 24 -7.20 24.34 10.53
CA ASP A 24 -5.84 24.50 10.04
C ASP A 24 -4.82 24.68 11.18
N GLU A 25 -5.16 25.47 12.22
CA GLU A 25 -4.35 25.61 13.42
C GLU A 25 -4.15 24.28 14.16
N LEU A 26 -5.23 23.52 14.37
CA LEU A 26 -5.17 22.22 15.05
C LEU A 26 -4.33 21.22 14.25
N ASN A 27 -4.52 21.16 12.93
CA ASN A 27 -3.71 20.33 12.05
C ASN A 27 -2.23 20.70 12.13
N ALA A 28 -1.88 21.99 12.10
CA ALA A 28 -0.51 22.45 12.20
C ALA A 28 0.13 22.02 13.54
N GLN A 29 -0.61 22.12 14.64
CA GLN A 29 -0.16 21.66 15.96
C GLN A 29 0.06 20.15 16.00
N GLU A 30 -0.85 19.36 15.45
CA GLU A 30 -0.70 17.90 15.37
C GLU A 30 0.52 17.49 14.55
N VAL A 31 0.74 18.15 13.41
CA VAL A 31 1.90 17.94 12.55
C VAL A 31 3.19 18.29 13.29
N GLU A 32 3.23 19.42 13.99
CA GLU A 32 4.39 19.84 14.78
C GLU A 32 4.73 18.81 15.88
N ILE A 33 3.72 18.36 16.63
CA ILE A 33 3.88 17.33 17.66
C ILE A 33 4.40 16.03 17.04
N ALA A 34 3.85 15.63 15.89
CA ALA A 34 4.28 14.42 15.20
C ALA A 34 5.75 14.50 14.76
N LEU A 35 6.19 15.65 14.21
CA LEU A 35 7.58 15.87 13.84
C LEU A 35 8.51 15.81 15.07
N LYS A 36 8.15 16.49 16.17
CA LYS A 36 8.91 16.44 17.43
C LYS A 36 9.03 15.01 17.97
N LYS A 37 7.94 14.24 17.96
CA LYS A 37 7.95 12.80 18.32
C LYS A 37 8.89 11.99 17.42
N GLY A 38 8.85 12.22 16.10
CA GLY A 38 9.73 11.55 15.15
C GLY A 38 11.22 11.83 15.41
N VAL A 39 11.57 13.09 15.70
CA VAL A 39 12.93 13.48 16.09
C VAL A 39 13.34 12.82 17.40
N LEU A 40 12.49 12.88 18.42
CA LEU A 40 12.74 12.25 19.73
C LEU A 40 12.99 10.74 19.58
N TYR A 41 12.14 10.02 18.85
CA TYR A 41 12.31 8.59 18.61
C TYR A 41 13.60 8.30 17.83
N SER A 42 13.96 9.14 16.86
CA SER A 42 15.21 8.99 16.13
C SER A 42 16.43 9.23 17.02
N GLN A 43 16.39 10.21 17.92
CA GLN A 43 17.46 10.48 18.88
C GLN A 43 17.61 9.32 19.87
N ARG A 44 16.50 8.90 20.49
CA ARG A 44 16.49 7.77 21.44
C ARG A 44 17.02 6.51 20.79
N ARG A 45 16.57 6.19 19.57
CA ARG A 45 17.07 5.02 18.81
C ARG A 45 18.57 5.06 18.54
N ARG A 46 19.19 6.25 18.43
CA ARG A 46 20.64 6.40 18.24
C ARG A 46 21.42 6.35 19.55
N SER A 47 20.82 6.81 20.65
CA SER A 47 21.50 6.92 21.95
C SER A 47 21.47 5.64 22.79
N MET A 48 20.71 4.62 22.39
CA MET A 48 20.57 3.37 23.15
C MET A 48 20.65 2.14 22.26
N SER A 49 20.85 0.97 22.88
CA SER A 49 20.83 -0.31 22.17
C SER A 49 19.45 -0.60 21.56
N ARG A 50 19.40 -1.50 20.57
CA ARG A 50 18.15 -1.89 19.90
C ARG A 50 17.10 -2.39 20.90
N ASP A 51 17.52 -3.21 21.85
CA ASP A 51 16.63 -3.78 22.87
C ASP A 51 16.21 -2.74 23.91
N GLY A 52 17.13 -1.85 24.31
CA GLY A 52 16.81 -0.70 25.16
C GLY A 52 15.75 0.20 24.53
N PHE A 53 15.83 0.44 23.22
CA PHE A 53 14.82 1.20 22.48
C PHE A 53 13.46 0.50 22.43
N LYS A 54 13.45 -0.82 22.24
CA LYS A 54 12.23 -1.62 22.25
C LYS A 54 11.54 -1.56 23.61
N ILE A 55 12.29 -1.73 24.70
CA ILE A 55 11.78 -1.64 26.08
C ILE A 55 11.23 -0.24 26.35
N TRP A 56 11.99 0.80 25.99
CA TRP A 56 11.55 2.19 26.18
C TRP A 56 10.24 2.49 25.43
N LEU A 57 10.08 2.00 24.19
CA LEU A 57 8.82 2.14 23.46
C LEU A 57 7.66 1.45 24.18
N THR A 58 7.86 0.21 24.64
CA THR A 58 6.83 -0.54 25.37
C THR A 58 6.43 0.15 26.68
N GLN A 59 7.38 0.69 27.43
CA GLN A 59 7.11 1.46 28.66
C GLN A 59 6.29 2.72 28.42
N ASN A 60 6.41 3.32 27.24
CA ASN A 60 5.65 4.50 26.85
C ASN A 60 4.37 4.15 26.06
N GLY A 61 3.98 2.87 25.99
CA GLY A 61 2.76 2.42 25.31
C GLY A 61 2.84 2.47 23.78
N PHE A 62 4.04 2.51 23.20
CA PHE A 62 4.24 2.57 21.74
C PHE A 62 4.82 1.27 21.17
N THR A 63 4.56 1.05 19.89
CA THR A 63 5.16 -0.06 19.13
C THR A 63 6.28 0.43 18.21
N GLY A 64 7.18 -0.48 17.83
CA GLY A 64 8.24 -0.18 16.87
C GLY A 64 7.70 0.29 15.51
N ALA A 65 6.56 -0.23 15.06
CA ALA A 65 5.92 0.18 13.82
C ALA A 65 5.41 1.63 13.88
N ILE A 66 4.79 2.02 15.01
CA ILE A 66 4.38 3.41 15.24
C ILE A 66 5.61 4.31 15.24
N ALA A 67 6.63 3.98 16.04
CA ALA A 67 7.86 4.77 16.09
C ALA A 67 8.51 4.94 14.72
N ALA A 68 8.54 3.88 13.90
CA ALA A 68 9.08 3.92 12.55
C ALA A 68 8.31 4.89 11.63
N LYS A 69 6.97 4.95 11.72
CA LYS A 69 6.15 5.92 10.97
C LYS A 69 6.53 7.36 11.30
N TYR A 70 6.61 7.70 12.60
CA TYR A 70 6.98 9.05 13.04
C TYR A 70 8.43 9.41 12.69
N ILE A 71 9.38 8.47 12.82
CA ILE A 71 10.77 8.67 12.38
C ILE A 71 10.83 8.95 10.88
N ASN A 72 10.09 8.17 10.06
CA ASN A 72 10.06 8.38 8.62
C ASN A 72 9.42 9.71 8.24
N LEU A 73 8.36 10.12 8.94
CA LEU A 73 7.74 11.44 8.78
C LEU A 73 8.76 12.56 9.01
N ALA A 74 9.43 12.57 10.16
CA ALA A 74 10.44 13.57 10.48
C ALA A 74 11.59 13.60 9.48
N LYS A 75 12.04 12.43 8.99
CA LYS A 75 13.10 12.36 7.97
C LYS A 75 12.64 12.88 6.60
N THR A 76 11.40 12.59 6.21
CA THR A 76 10.88 12.94 4.88
C THR A 76 10.64 14.44 4.77
N PHE A 77 10.12 15.04 5.85
CA PHE A 77 9.73 16.44 5.91
C PHE A 77 10.74 17.35 6.61
N VAL A 78 11.96 16.89 6.88
CA VAL A 78 12.99 17.66 7.61
C VAL A 78 13.31 19.02 6.97
N ASN A 79 13.20 19.13 5.64
CA ASN A 79 13.50 20.34 4.88
C ASN A 79 12.24 21.13 4.49
N PHE A 80 11.08 20.82 5.07
CA PHE A 80 9.84 21.54 4.80
C PHE A 80 9.53 22.47 5.97
N SER A 81 9.06 23.68 5.66
CA SER A 81 8.56 24.59 6.70
C SER A 81 7.21 24.09 7.22
N LEU A 82 6.95 24.34 8.51
CA LEU A 82 5.66 23.99 9.13
C LEU A 82 4.49 24.69 8.42
N GLU A 83 4.70 25.89 7.88
CA GLU A 83 3.69 26.63 7.11
C GLU A 83 3.24 25.88 5.84
N CYS A 84 4.15 25.15 5.19
CA CYS A 84 3.84 24.38 4.00
C CYS A 84 3.11 23.07 4.31
N ILE A 85 3.45 22.40 5.42
CA ILE A 85 2.92 21.06 5.73
C ILE A 85 1.85 21.04 6.81
N GLY A 86 1.70 22.11 7.59
CA GLY A 86 0.74 22.23 8.68
C GLY A 86 -0.71 22.33 8.19
N LYS A 87 -0.92 22.76 6.94
CA LYS A 87 -2.24 22.80 6.28
C LYS A 87 -2.65 21.46 5.65
N ILE A 88 -1.85 20.41 5.86
CA ILE A 88 -2.10 19.09 5.30
C ILE A 88 -2.43 18.17 6.47
N ALA A 89 -3.50 17.40 6.35
CA ALA A 89 -3.82 16.39 7.35
C ALA A 89 -2.65 15.43 7.60
N LEU A 90 -2.42 15.10 8.87
CA LEU A 90 -1.32 14.23 9.30
C LEU A 90 -1.39 12.84 8.65
N SER A 91 -2.61 12.33 8.42
CA SER A 91 -2.86 11.07 7.70
C SER A 91 -2.29 11.09 6.27
N THR A 92 -2.50 12.20 5.55
CA THR A 92 -1.98 12.43 4.20
C THR A 92 -0.45 12.50 4.21
N LEU A 93 0.14 13.19 5.19
CA LEU A 93 1.60 13.25 5.34
C LEU A 93 2.22 11.86 5.61
N PHE A 94 1.58 11.03 6.44
CA PHE A 94 2.02 9.64 6.62
C PHE A 94 1.92 8.81 5.34
N ALA A 95 0.88 9.02 4.55
CA ALA A 95 0.74 8.34 3.26
C ALA A 95 1.84 8.75 2.28
N LEU A 96 2.22 10.04 2.25
CA LEU A 96 3.32 10.55 1.42
C LEU A 96 4.70 9.99 1.79
N CYS A 97 4.88 9.51 3.02
CA CYS A 97 6.13 8.85 3.44
C CYS A 97 6.34 7.48 2.78
N GLN A 98 5.33 6.93 2.08
CA GLN A 98 5.47 5.65 1.41
C GLN A 98 6.44 5.76 0.22
N PRO A 99 7.27 4.73 -0.05
CA PRO A 99 8.29 4.78 -1.09
C PRO A 99 7.76 5.16 -2.48
N LYS A 100 6.55 4.74 -2.81
CA LYS A 100 5.88 5.03 -4.09
C LYS A 100 5.63 6.52 -4.36
N TYR A 101 5.58 7.35 -3.31
CA TYR A 101 5.39 8.80 -3.43
C TYR A 101 6.69 9.59 -3.30
N LYS A 102 7.86 8.95 -3.26
CA LYS A 102 9.14 9.64 -3.14
C LYS A 102 9.36 10.69 -4.23
N LYS A 103 8.98 10.37 -5.48
CA LYS A 103 9.04 11.32 -6.61
C LYS A 103 8.13 12.52 -6.38
N LEU A 104 6.89 12.28 -5.92
CA LEU A 104 5.94 13.33 -5.59
C LEU A 104 6.48 14.23 -4.47
N VAL A 105 6.99 13.67 -3.37
CA VAL A 105 7.58 14.43 -2.26
C VAL A 105 8.74 15.32 -2.73
N CYS A 106 9.57 14.85 -3.65
CA CYS A 106 10.62 15.69 -4.23
C CYS A 106 10.06 16.89 -5.00
N LYS A 107 8.95 16.72 -5.74
CA LYS A 107 8.24 17.81 -6.46
C LYS A 107 7.54 18.78 -5.52
N LEU A 108 7.11 18.31 -4.34
CA LEU A 108 6.48 19.16 -3.31
C LEU A 108 7.48 20.15 -2.68
N ARG A 109 8.79 19.93 -2.81
CA ARG A 109 9.82 20.86 -2.31
C ARG A 109 9.80 22.14 -3.15
N GLY A 110 9.44 23.26 -2.52
CA GLY A 110 9.53 24.59 -3.13
C GLY A 110 8.20 25.23 -3.55
N PHE A 111 7.06 24.59 -3.28
CA PHE A 111 5.75 25.15 -3.60
C PHE A 111 4.78 25.04 -2.41
N ALA A 112 3.86 26.00 -2.28
CA ALA A 112 2.76 25.93 -1.33
C ALA A 112 1.64 25.05 -1.91
N TRP A 113 1.63 23.76 -1.54
CA TRP A 113 0.60 22.82 -1.97
C TRP A 113 -0.54 22.79 -0.96
N THR A 114 -1.77 22.79 -1.46
CA THR A 114 -2.97 22.54 -0.65
C THR A 114 -3.24 21.04 -0.56
N GLU A 115 -3.94 20.61 0.48
CA GLU A 115 -4.29 19.19 0.66
C GLU A 115 -5.00 18.60 -0.57
N ALA A 116 -5.97 19.32 -1.14
CA ALA A 116 -6.69 18.88 -2.34
C ALA A 116 -5.76 18.61 -3.52
N LYS A 117 -4.76 19.48 -3.75
CA LYS A 117 -3.78 19.29 -4.84
C LYS A 117 -2.88 18.08 -4.58
N ILE A 118 -2.52 17.83 -3.32
CA ILE A 118 -1.69 16.69 -2.94
C ILE A 118 -2.46 15.39 -3.13
N GLN A 119 -3.72 15.34 -2.69
CA GLN A 119 -4.56 14.15 -2.88
C GLN A 119 -4.80 13.86 -4.37
N ALA A 120 -5.04 14.89 -5.18
CA ALA A 120 -5.15 14.75 -6.63
C ALA A 120 -3.85 14.22 -7.26
N ALA A 121 -2.69 14.75 -6.87
CA ALA A 121 -1.40 14.28 -7.35
C ALA A 121 -1.09 12.84 -6.90
N MET A 122 -1.46 12.47 -5.67
CA MET A 122 -1.34 11.09 -5.18
C MET A 122 -2.24 10.12 -5.95
N GLN A 123 -3.41 10.58 -6.40
CA GLN A 123 -4.33 9.80 -7.21
C GLN A 123 -3.81 9.61 -8.64
N GLN A 124 -3.31 10.68 -9.27
CA GLN A 124 -2.65 10.60 -10.57
C GLN A 124 -1.46 9.64 -10.55
N GLU A 125 -0.58 9.73 -9.53
CA GLU A 125 0.56 8.79 -9.39
C GLU A 125 0.09 7.33 -9.23
N ARG A 126 -1.06 7.07 -8.60
CA ARG A 126 -1.63 5.71 -8.52
C ARG A 126 -2.11 5.23 -9.89
N GLU A 127 -2.71 6.10 -10.68
CA GLU A 127 -3.23 5.78 -12.01
C GLU A 127 -2.11 5.56 -13.02
N THR A 128 -1.08 6.43 -13.01
CA THR A 128 0.10 6.27 -13.86
C THR A 128 0.83 4.96 -13.56
N GLN A 129 0.98 4.60 -12.28
CA GLN A 129 1.62 3.33 -11.90
C GLN A 129 0.80 2.10 -12.33
N LYS A 130 -0.54 2.18 -12.31
CA LYS A 130 -1.39 1.12 -12.85
C LYS A 130 -1.21 0.99 -14.37
N ALA A 131 -1.21 2.10 -15.09
CA ALA A 131 -1.01 2.12 -16.54
C ALA A 131 0.39 1.62 -16.96
N GLU A 132 1.45 1.99 -16.23
CA GLU A 132 2.81 1.49 -16.48
C GLU A 132 2.94 -0.03 -16.23
N THR A 133 2.16 -0.56 -15.29
CA THR A 133 2.12 -2.01 -15.01
C THR A 133 1.37 -2.79 -16.11
N GLU A 134 0.39 -2.15 -16.77
CA GLU A 134 -0.38 -2.73 -17.87
C GLU A 134 0.31 -2.63 -19.24
N GLN A 135 1.27 -1.71 -19.41
CA GLN A 135 1.94 -1.44 -20.70
C GLN A 135 3.34 -2.06 -20.85
N GLN A 136 3.90 -2.74 -19.84
CA GLN A 136 5.17 -3.45 -20.03
C GLN A 136 4.94 -4.77 -20.79
N PRO A 137 5.50 -4.95 -22.00
CA PRO A 137 5.55 -6.27 -22.63
C PRO A 137 6.33 -7.20 -21.70
N ALA A 138 5.75 -8.36 -21.40
CA ALA A 138 6.37 -9.36 -20.54
C ALA A 138 7.79 -9.67 -21.03
N ALA A 139 8.80 -9.19 -20.29
CA ALA A 139 10.17 -9.57 -20.55
C ALA A 139 10.27 -11.11 -20.54
N PRO A 140 10.99 -11.74 -21.49
CA PRO A 140 11.18 -13.18 -21.49
C PRO A 140 11.91 -13.55 -20.19
N LYS A 141 11.17 -14.17 -19.27
CA LYS A 141 11.67 -14.56 -17.95
C LYS A 141 12.70 -15.66 -18.14
N THR A 142 13.96 -15.29 -18.20
CA THR A 142 15.10 -16.19 -17.99
C THR A 142 14.98 -16.81 -16.60
N GLY A 143 14.43 -18.02 -16.53
CA GLY A 143 14.96 -19.13 -15.74
C GLY A 143 15.22 -18.97 -14.24
N LEU A 144 14.58 -18.04 -13.53
CA LEU A 144 14.42 -18.06 -12.06
C LEU A 144 13.49 -16.92 -11.67
N ILE A 145 12.19 -17.22 -11.62
CA ILE A 145 11.19 -16.25 -11.17
C ILE A 145 11.30 -16.14 -9.65
N GLY A 146 11.80 -15.00 -9.18
CA GLY A 146 11.63 -14.57 -7.80
C GLY A 146 10.15 -14.55 -7.46
N VAL A 147 9.75 -15.49 -6.60
CA VAL A 147 8.41 -15.57 -6.02
C VAL A 147 8.15 -14.24 -5.31
N PRO A 148 7.01 -13.55 -5.55
CA PRO A 148 6.66 -12.36 -4.79
C PRO A 148 6.67 -12.71 -3.30
N SER A 149 7.31 -11.86 -2.50
CA SER A 149 7.59 -12.07 -1.07
C SER A 149 6.34 -11.99 -0.17
N SER A 150 5.26 -12.66 -0.55
CA SER A 150 4.10 -12.97 0.29
C SER A 150 4.01 -14.48 0.35
N GLY A 151 4.38 -15.08 1.49
CA GLY A 151 4.45 -16.51 1.72
C GLY A 151 3.13 -17.25 1.59
N ARG A 152 2.65 -17.43 0.36
CA ARG A 152 1.80 -18.54 -0.05
C ARG A 152 2.52 -19.22 -1.20
N ALA A 153 3.47 -20.09 -0.83
CA ALA A 153 3.82 -21.18 -1.72
C ALA A 153 2.52 -21.85 -2.17
N PHE A 154 2.46 -22.27 -3.43
CA PHE A 154 1.44 -23.21 -3.89
C PHE A 154 1.51 -24.44 -2.96
N GLN A 155 0.69 -24.45 -1.91
CA GLN A 155 0.46 -25.64 -1.12
C GLN A 155 -0.48 -26.48 -1.97
N PHE A 156 0.05 -27.55 -2.56
CA PHE A 156 -0.80 -28.65 -2.97
C PHE A 156 -1.63 -29.04 -1.73
N PRO A 157 -2.97 -29.15 -1.85
CA PRO A 157 -3.78 -29.66 -0.76
C PRO A 157 -3.17 -30.98 -0.29
N LEU A 158 -2.87 -31.05 1.00
CA LEU A 158 -2.01 -32.03 1.65
C LEU A 158 -2.25 -33.46 1.13
N LEU A 159 -1.32 -33.96 0.32
CA LEU A 159 -1.04 -35.39 0.24
C LEU A 159 -0.39 -35.74 1.58
N HIS A 160 -1.16 -36.21 2.55
CA HIS A 160 -0.63 -36.63 3.86
C HIS A 160 0.07 -38.00 3.82
N ASP A 161 0.36 -38.51 2.63
CA ASP A 161 0.95 -39.82 2.39
C ASP A 161 2.33 -39.64 1.74
N ASP A 162 3.38 -39.83 2.55
CA ASP A 162 4.78 -39.67 2.15
C ASP A 162 5.15 -40.61 0.98
N GLU A 163 4.48 -41.75 0.86
CA GLU A 163 4.71 -42.71 -0.23
C GLU A 163 4.16 -42.18 -1.56
N ALA A 164 3.01 -41.48 -1.51
CA ALA A 164 2.43 -40.83 -2.68
C ALA A 164 3.29 -39.67 -3.15
N ILE A 165 3.83 -38.86 -2.22
CA ILE A 165 4.75 -37.76 -2.55
C ILE A 165 6.03 -38.30 -3.20
N ALA A 166 6.63 -39.36 -2.64
CA ALA A 166 7.85 -39.96 -3.17
C ALA A 166 7.65 -40.49 -4.61
N LYS A 167 6.55 -41.19 -4.88
CA LYS A 167 6.21 -41.66 -6.24
C LYS A 167 5.99 -40.50 -7.21
N LEU A 168 5.37 -39.42 -6.76
CA LEU A 168 5.10 -38.24 -7.59
C LEU A 168 6.39 -37.52 -7.97
N LEU A 169 7.32 -37.35 -7.03
CA LEU A 169 8.66 -36.81 -7.30
C LEU A 169 9.44 -37.70 -8.28
N GLN A 170 9.37 -39.02 -8.11
CA GLN A 170 10.04 -39.97 -9.00
C GLN A 170 9.49 -39.92 -10.44
N ILE A 171 8.18 -39.68 -10.61
CA ILE A 171 7.57 -39.51 -11.94
C ILE A 171 8.05 -38.21 -12.60
N LEU A 172 8.17 -37.12 -11.85
CA LEU A 172 8.67 -35.84 -12.36
C LEU A 172 10.11 -35.97 -12.87
N GLU A 173 10.97 -36.65 -12.11
CA GLU A 173 12.36 -36.90 -12.49
C GLU A 173 12.46 -37.83 -13.71
N ASN A 174 11.74 -38.95 -13.71
CA ASN A 174 11.81 -39.94 -14.79
C ASN A 174 11.24 -39.42 -16.12
N ARG A 175 10.24 -38.53 -16.07
CA ARG A 175 9.62 -37.96 -17.27
C ARG A 175 10.17 -36.59 -17.65
N ASN A 176 11.10 -36.05 -16.86
CA ASN A 176 11.66 -34.71 -17.02
C ASN A 176 10.58 -33.63 -17.23
N ILE A 177 9.48 -33.75 -16.48
CA ILE A 177 8.35 -32.83 -16.52
C ILE A 177 8.30 -32.04 -15.22
N THR A 178 7.90 -30.78 -15.32
CA THR A 178 7.71 -29.93 -14.14
C THR A 178 6.38 -30.26 -13.44
N PRO A 179 6.25 -29.97 -12.13
CA PRO A 179 4.97 -30.12 -11.42
C PRO A 179 3.80 -29.39 -12.10
N VAL A 180 4.09 -28.27 -12.76
CA VAL A 180 3.10 -27.49 -13.52
C VAL A 180 2.65 -28.24 -14.78
N GLN A 181 3.58 -28.85 -15.52
CA GLN A 181 3.24 -29.68 -16.69
C GLN A 181 2.44 -30.91 -16.30
N LEU A 182 2.81 -31.57 -15.19
CA LEU A 182 2.03 -32.69 -14.65
C LEU A 182 0.61 -32.24 -14.27
N LEU A 183 0.46 -31.07 -13.65
CA LEU A 183 -0.86 -30.52 -13.30
C LEU A 183 -1.68 -30.20 -14.57
N ILE A 184 -1.06 -29.61 -15.59
CA ILE A 184 -1.72 -29.32 -16.87
C ILE A 184 -2.17 -30.61 -17.55
N GLU A 185 -1.32 -31.64 -17.60
CA GLU A 185 -1.67 -32.95 -18.17
C GLU A 185 -2.75 -33.66 -17.35
N ALA A 186 -2.67 -33.62 -16.03
CA ALA A 186 -3.69 -34.20 -15.15
C ALA A 186 -5.05 -33.51 -15.31
N ILE A 187 -5.04 -32.18 -15.42
CA ILE A 187 -6.23 -31.38 -15.72
C ILE A 187 -6.77 -31.74 -17.11
N ALA A 188 -5.92 -31.84 -18.13
CA ALA A 188 -6.32 -32.21 -19.49
C ALA A 188 -6.93 -33.63 -19.55
N LEU A 189 -6.34 -34.60 -18.86
CA LEU A 189 -6.88 -35.96 -18.71
C LEU A 189 -8.21 -36.00 -17.93
N LEU A 190 -8.36 -35.13 -16.93
CA LEU A 190 -9.63 -34.94 -16.22
C LEU A 190 -10.70 -34.35 -17.15
N PHE A 191 -10.35 -33.42 -18.02
CA PHE A 191 -11.26 -32.84 -19.02
C PHE A 191 -11.64 -33.83 -20.12
N GLU A 192 -10.76 -34.74 -20.53
CA GLU A 192 -11.10 -35.83 -21.46
C GLU A 192 -12.08 -36.84 -20.85
N LYS A 193 -12.03 -37.07 -19.53
CA LYS A 193 -12.86 -38.07 -18.84
C LYS A 193 -14.16 -37.53 -18.25
N ILE A 194 -14.36 -36.21 -18.23
CA ILE A 194 -15.58 -35.59 -17.71
C ILE A 194 -16.38 -35.03 -18.91
N PRO A 195 -17.45 -35.72 -19.36
CA PRO A 195 -18.33 -35.16 -20.36
C PRO A 195 -19.12 -34.01 -19.71
N ASP A 196 -18.95 -32.81 -20.28
CA ASP A 196 -19.77 -31.60 -20.07
C ASP A 196 -20.03 -31.16 -18.63
N VAL A 197 -19.03 -30.52 -18.01
CA VAL A 197 -19.31 -29.47 -17.01
C VAL A 197 -19.19 -28.13 -17.71
N SER A 198 -20.31 -27.60 -18.20
CA SER A 198 -20.33 -26.31 -18.89
C SER A 198 -19.73 -25.21 -18.01
N ALA A 199 -19.01 -24.28 -18.64
CA ALA A 199 -18.31 -23.17 -18.00
C ALA A 199 -19.22 -22.33 -17.05
N ALA A 200 -20.54 -22.39 -17.23
CA ALA A 200 -21.53 -21.75 -16.36
C ALA A 200 -21.58 -22.37 -14.95
N LYS A 201 -21.49 -23.70 -14.84
CA LYS A 201 -21.56 -24.41 -13.55
C LYS A 201 -20.29 -24.18 -12.71
N TRP A 202 -19.15 -24.02 -13.37
CA TRP A 202 -17.88 -23.67 -12.74
C TRP A 202 -17.89 -22.28 -12.09
N ARG A 203 -18.49 -21.28 -12.77
CA ARG A 203 -18.59 -19.90 -12.24
C ARG A 203 -19.50 -19.80 -11.01
N GLN A 204 -20.49 -20.70 -10.87
CA GLN A 204 -21.34 -20.76 -9.68
C GLN A 204 -20.59 -21.33 -8.48
N LEU A 205 -19.80 -22.38 -8.66
CA LEU A 205 -19.05 -23.01 -7.57
C LEU A 205 -17.95 -22.09 -7.00
N VAL A 206 -17.28 -21.31 -7.85
CA VAL A 206 -16.25 -20.35 -7.42
C VAL A 206 -16.81 -19.16 -6.64
N ARG A 207 -18.09 -18.82 -6.82
CA ARG A 207 -18.73 -17.70 -6.10
C ARG A 207 -19.33 -18.10 -4.76
N ALA A 208 -19.40 -19.39 -4.45
CA ALA A 208 -20.05 -19.90 -3.25
C ALA A 208 -19.09 -20.31 -2.12
N GLY A 209 -17.77 -20.09 -2.29
CA GLY A 209 -16.73 -20.28 -1.26
C GLY A 209 -15.93 -19.01 -1.04
#